data_AF-A0A4Y9LXE4-F1
#
_entry.id   AF-A0A4Y9LXE4-F1
#
_cell.length_a   1.000
_cell.length_b   1.000
_cell.length_c   1.000
_cell.angle_alpha   90.00
_cell.angle_beta   90.00
_cell.angle_gamma   90.00
#
_symmetry.space_group_name_H-M   'P 1'
#
loop_
_entity.id
_entity.type
_entity.pdbx_description
1 polymer ?
#
loop_
_entity_poly.entity_id
_entity_poly.type
_entity_poly.pdbx_seq_one_letter_code
_entity_poly.pdbx_strand_id
1 'polypeptide(L)'
;MTARHVTAARLHGSRSKTTGDVRPGMSDWHVAIGALVHQCAGALAEHRGAQSSVIAQRATEWVNLAARDTRVFGNLAKARAQITSLACAYLHRYAPGAQAEYLGAEIPFDGGRVDLVWSVPGLGVVIDELKTTAWVRLNVDAAMLAQPQRYRQFGAEKWGSGFAGVRFLPLRNPGEARFITADGTVHRLDDSPAARLRDAA
;
A
#
# COMPACT_ATOMS: atom_id res chain seq x y z
N MET A 1 -1.49 27.20 3.86
CA MET A 1 -1.14 25.77 3.82
C MET A 1 0.03 25.60 2.87
N THR A 2 1.23 25.43 3.42
CA THR A 2 2.46 25.23 2.64
C THR A 2 2.55 23.76 2.23
N ALA A 3 2.55 23.50 0.93
CA ALA A 3 2.76 22.17 0.37
C ALA A 3 4.08 21.60 0.91
N ARG A 4 3.99 20.57 1.75
CA ARG A 4 5.17 19.83 2.21
C ARG A 4 5.83 19.22 0.99
N HIS A 5 7.04 19.67 0.68
CA HIS A 5 7.84 19.10 -0.39
C HIS A 5 8.02 17.60 -0.15
N VAL A 6 7.36 16.78 -0.97
CA VAL A 6 7.63 15.35 -1.05
C VAL A 6 9.05 15.22 -1.57
N THR A 7 10.00 14.99 -0.66
CA THR A 7 11.37 14.67 -1.04
C THR A 7 11.30 13.30 -1.70
N ALA A 8 11.47 13.24 -3.02
CA ALA A 8 11.60 11.98 -3.74
C ALA A 8 12.73 11.20 -3.05
N ALA A 9 12.38 10.14 -2.33
CA ALA A 9 13.35 9.29 -1.69
C ALA A 9 14.30 8.80 -2.78
N ARG A 10 15.57 9.22 -2.71
CA ARG A 10 16.61 8.57 -3.52
C ARG A 10 16.52 7.10 -3.18
N LEU A 11 16.43 6.26 -4.22
CA LEU A 11 16.70 4.82 -4.14
C LEU A 11 18.18 4.63 -3.77
N HIS A 12 18.60 5.11 -2.60
CA HIS A 12 19.83 4.68 -2.00
C HIS A 12 19.58 3.26 -1.57
N GLY A 13 20.38 2.35 -2.13
CA GLY A 13 20.37 0.93 -1.82
C GLY A 13 20.58 0.71 -0.32
N SER A 14 19.50 0.83 0.45
CA SER A 14 19.38 0.18 1.73
C SER A 14 19.33 -1.29 1.38
N ARG A 15 20.50 -1.94 1.43
CA ARG A 15 20.55 -3.39 1.68
C ARG A 15 19.92 -3.58 3.06
N SER A 16 18.60 -3.63 3.07
CA SER A 16 17.85 -4.09 4.23
C SER A 16 18.39 -5.48 4.54
N LYS A 17 18.95 -5.66 5.74
CA LYS A 17 19.35 -6.97 6.27
C LYS A 17 18.13 -7.86 6.60
N THR A 18 16.99 -7.66 5.93
CA THR A 18 15.83 -8.53 5.99
C THR A 18 15.88 -9.49 4.81
N THR A 19 16.83 -10.43 4.85
CA THR A 19 16.90 -11.60 3.95
C THR A 19 15.76 -12.61 4.18
N GLY A 20 14.70 -12.24 4.94
CA GLY A 20 13.61 -13.13 5.32
C GLY A 20 12.36 -13.11 4.44
N ASP A 21 12.15 -12.10 3.59
CA ASP A 21 10.84 -11.88 2.94
C ASP A 21 10.84 -12.05 1.40
N VAL A 22 11.98 -12.34 0.76
CA VAL A 22 11.97 -12.73 -0.65
C VAL A 22 11.56 -14.20 -0.71
N ARG A 23 10.27 -14.45 -1.01
CA ARG A 23 9.80 -15.81 -1.30
C ARG A 23 10.73 -16.43 -2.36
N PRO A 24 11.16 -17.70 -2.21
CA PRO A 24 11.94 -18.38 -3.23
C PRO A 24 11.28 -18.21 -4.61
N GLY A 25 12.00 -17.62 -5.56
CA GLY A 25 11.51 -17.37 -6.93
C GLY A 25 10.92 -15.97 -7.20
N MET A 26 10.83 -15.08 -6.22
CA MET A 26 10.45 -13.69 -6.47
C MET A 26 11.67 -12.87 -6.93
N SER A 27 11.64 -12.35 -8.16
CA SER A 27 12.72 -11.52 -8.67
C SER A 27 12.77 -10.14 -7.99
N ASP A 28 13.96 -9.57 -7.87
CA ASP A 28 14.20 -8.18 -7.38
C ASP A 28 13.32 -7.15 -8.08
N TRP A 29 12.98 -7.43 -9.34
CA TRP A 29 12.05 -6.65 -10.14
C TRP A 29 10.65 -6.53 -9.49
N HIS A 30 10.07 -7.62 -9.00
CA HIS A 30 8.74 -7.59 -8.39
C HIS A 30 8.74 -6.81 -7.07
N VAL A 31 9.79 -6.97 -6.27
CA VAL A 31 9.97 -6.24 -5.01
C VAL A 31 10.08 -4.73 -5.29
N ALA A 32 10.89 -4.35 -6.27
CA ALA A 32 11.07 -2.95 -6.66
C ALA A 32 9.77 -2.33 -7.21
N ILE A 33 9.01 -3.07 -8.02
CA ILE A 33 7.70 -2.61 -8.51
C ILE A 33 6.73 -2.40 -7.34
N GLY A 34 6.66 -3.34 -6.38
CA GLY A 34 5.80 -3.21 -5.20
C GLY A 34 6.08 -1.94 -4.41
N ALA A 35 7.34 -1.73 -4.01
CA ALA A 35 7.74 -0.54 -3.27
C ALA A 35 7.42 0.77 -4.02
N LEU A 36 7.66 0.82 -5.34
CA LEU A 36 7.32 2.00 -6.14
C LEU A 36 5.82 2.23 -6.29
N VAL A 37 4.99 1.17 -6.28
CA VAL A 37 3.53 1.32 -6.23
C VAL A 37 3.09 1.97 -4.93
N HIS A 38 3.64 1.55 -3.79
CA HIS A 38 3.28 2.11 -2.47
C HIS A 38 3.70 3.58 -2.38
N GLN A 39 4.93 3.89 -2.78
CA GLN A 39 5.44 5.26 -2.79
C GLN A 39 4.67 6.17 -3.74
N CYS A 40 4.33 5.68 -4.95
CA CYS A 40 3.52 6.44 -5.90
C CYS A 40 2.10 6.68 -5.35
N ALA A 41 1.45 5.65 -4.82
CA ALA A 41 0.13 5.78 -4.19
C ALA A 41 0.15 6.77 -3.01
N GLY A 42 1.17 6.69 -2.15
CA GLY A 42 1.36 7.59 -1.03
C GLY A 42 1.61 9.04 -1.44
N ALA A 43 2.45 9.26 -2.46
CA ALA A 43 2.73 10.59 -2.99
C ALA A 43 1.49 11.26 -3.63
N LEU A 44 0.51 10.45 -4.03
CA LEU A 44 -0.74 10.90 -4.64
C LEU A 44 -1.95 10.79 -3.70
N ALA A 45 -1.72 10.51 -2.41
CA ALA A 45 -2.78 10.36 -1.42
C ALA A 45 -3.71 11.59 -1.35
N GLU A 46 -3.17 12.80 -1.53
CA GLU A 46 -3.94 14.06 -1.56
C GLU A 46 -4.85 14.17 -2.80
N HIS A 47 -4.58 13.40 -3.85
CA HIS A 47 -5.38 13.35 -5.08
C HIS A 47 -6.42 12.23 -5.08
N ARG A 48 -6.63 11.53 -3.95
CA ARG A 48 -7.71 10.55 -3.82
C ARG A 48 -9.06 11.23 -4.12
N GLY A 49 -9.90 10.58 -4.91
CA GLY A 49 -11.17 11.15 -5.39
C GLY A 49 -11.07 12.06 -6.61
N ALA A 50 -9.88 12.41 -7.09
CA ALA A 50 -9.72 13.12 -8.36
C ALA A 50 -10.12 12.26 -9.56
N GLN A 51 -10.34 12.91 -10.72
CA GLN A 51 -10.60 12.22 -11.98
C GLN A 51 -9.45 11.28 -12.36
N SER A 52 -9.79 10.14 -12.99
CA SER A 52 -8.80 9.13 -13.36
C SER A 52 -7.67 9.63 -14.26
N SER A 53 -7.98 10.55 -15.18
CA SER A 53 -6.98 11.19 -16.05
C SER A 53 -5.95 11.98 -15.24
N VAL A 54 -6.40 12.72 -14.22
CA VAL A 54 -5.53 13.51 -13.34
C VAL A 54 -4.61 12.59 -12.54
N ILE A 55 -5.15 11.53 -11.92
CA ILE A 55 -4.33 10.59 -11.15
C ILE A 55 -3.32 9.87 -12.05
N ALA A 56 -3.73 9.42 -13.25
CA ALA A 56 -2.85 8.75 -14.20
C ALA A 56 -1.72 9.65 -14.70
N GLN A 57 -2.01 10.93 -14.97
CA GLN A 57 -1.01 11.91 -15.35
C GLN A 57 0.02 12.10 -14.21
N ARG A 58 -0.45 12.36 -12.98
CA ARG A 58 0.41 12.59 -11.82
C ARG A 58 1.26 11.37 -11.47
N ALA A 59 0.69 10.17 -11.57
CA ALA A 59 1.42 8.93 -11.38
C ALA A 59 2.53 8.76 -12.42
N THR A 60 2.23 9.06 -13.69
CA THR A 60 3.24 9.03 -14.76
C THR A 60 4.37 10.04 -14.52
N GLU A 61 4.04 11.27 -14.14
CA GLU A 61 5.01 12.31 -13.76
C GLU A 61 5.91 11.83 -12.62
N TRP A 62 5.31 11.34 -11.53
CA TRP A 62 6.02 10.82 -10.37
C TRP A 62 6.96 9.67 -10.73
N VAL A 63 6.45 8.69 -11.49
CA VAL A 63 7.20 7.52 -11.91
C VAL A 63 8.36 7.89 -12.84
N ASN A 64 8.19 8.88 -13.73
CA ASN A 64 9.29 9.38 -14.55
C ASN A 64 10.41 10.02 -13.71
N LEU A 65 10.08 10.60 -12.56
CA LEU A 65 11.05 11.14 -11.62
C LEU A 65 11.72 10.06 -10.77
N ALA A 66 10.96 9.09 -10.27
CA ALA A 66 11.42 8.07 -9.33
C ALA A 66 12.11 6.85 -10.01
N ALA A 67 11.55 6.36 -11.11
CA ALA A 67 12.06 5.20 -11.85
C ALA A 67 13.06 5.64 -12.93
N ARG A 68 14.17 6.27 -12.51
CA ARG A 68 15.27 6.67 -13.40
C ARG A 68 16.35 5.59 -13.57
N ASP A 69 16.44 4.63 -12.65
CA ASP A 69 17.46 3.58 -12.73
C ASP A 69 16.97 2.39 -13.56
N THR A 70 17.51 2.24 -14.77
CA THR A 70 17.18 1.18 -15.72
C THR A 70 17.72 -0.19 -15.31
N ARG A 71 18.70 -0.25 -14.40
CA ARG A 71 19.41 -1.50 -14.05
C ARG A 71 18.53 -2.51 -13.31
N VAL A 72 17.50 -2.04 -12.61
CA VAL A 72 16.58 -2.89 -11.84
C VAL A 72 15.41 -3.38 -12.71
N PHE A 73 14.99 -2.61 -13.70
CA PHE A 73 13.70 -2.84 -14.38
C PHE A 73 13.79 -3.59 -15.70
N GLY A 74 14.96 -3.59 -16.38
CA GLY A 74 15.14 -4.17 -17.72
C GLY A 74 14.32 -3.45 -18.79
N ASN A 75 12.99 -3.61 -18.75
CA ASN A 75 12.02 -2.86 -19.55
C ASN A 75 11.37 -1.77 -18.69
N LEU A 76 11.94 -0.57 -18.74
CA LEU A 76 11.47 0.57 -17.96
C LEU A 76 10.04 0.99 -18.35
N ALA A 77 9.69 1.02 -19.64
CA ALA A 77 8.35 1.41 -20.08
C ALA A 77 7.26 0.51 -19.48
N LYS A 78 7.50 -0.81 -19.47
CA LYS A 78 6.61 -1.79 -18.83
C LYS A 78 6.51 -1.56 -17.32
N ALA A 79 7.63 -1.34 -16.64
CA ALA A 79 7.66 -1.03 -15.21
C ALA A 79 6.81 0.21 -14.90
N ARG A 80 6.99 1.29 -15.68
CA ARG A 80 6.23 2.53 -15.50
C ARG A 80 4.73 2.33 -15.67
N ALA A 81 4.32 1.69 -16.75
CA ALA A 81 2.90 1.39 -17.01
C ALA A 81 2.28 0.57 -15.87
N GLN A 82 3.02 -0.42 -15.35
CA GLN A 82 2.56 -1.24 -14.24
C GLN A 82 2.44 -0.47 -12.93
N ILE A 83 3.43 0.36 -12.58
CA ILE A 83 3.38 1.18 -11.36
C ILE A 83 2.19 2.15 -11.43
N THR A 84 2.06 2.89 -12.54
CA THR A 84 0.95 3.83 -12.75
C THR A 84 -0.40 3.13 -12.64
N SER A 85 -0.58 2.01 -13.35
CA SER A 85 -1.86 1.28 -13.35
C SER A 85 -2.25 0.79 -11.95
N LEU A 86 -1.30 0.24 -11.19
CA LEU A 86 -1.56 -0.29 -9.86
C LEU A 86 -1.81 0.82 -8.83
N ALA A 87 -1.05 1.92 -8.87
CA ALA A 87 -1.28 3.08 -8.01
C ALA A 87 -2.66 3.70 -8.26
N CYS A 88 -3.04 3.89 -9.54
CA CYS A 88 -4.38 4.34 -9.91
C CYS A 88 -5.47 3.38 -9.41
N ALA A 89 -5.28 2.06 -9.55
CA ALA A 89 -6.24 1.07 -9.08
C ALA A 89 -6.47 1.17 -7.57
N TYR A 90 -5.40 1.36 -6.78
CA TYR A 90 -5.51 1.58 -5.34
C TYR A 90 -6.26 2.89 -5.02
N LEU A 91 -5.85 4.02 -5.61
CA LEU A 91 -6.43 5.33 -5.32
C LEU A 91 -7.91 5.41 -5.67
N HIS A 92 -8.33 4.73 -6.74
CA HIS A 92 -9.72 4.68 -7.13
C HIS A 92 -10.55 3.68 -6.33
N ARG A 93 -9.97 2.56 -5.91
CA ARG A 93 -10.77 1.48 -5.32
C ARG A 93 -10.76 1.50 -3.80
N TYR A 94 -9.63 1.82 -3.18
CA TYR A 94 -9.39 1.54 -1.76
C TYR A 94 -8.95 2.73 -0.93
N ALA A 95 -8.34 3.77 -1.53
CA ALA A 95 -7.93 4.95 -0.76
C ALA A 95 -9.12 5.51 0.03
N PRO A 96 -8.98 5.76 1.34
CA PRO A 96 -10.05 6.34 2.14
C PRO A 96 -10.54 7.70 1.62
N GLY A 97 -11.71 8.13 2.05
CA GLY A 97 -12.35 9.38 1.63
C GLY A 97 -11.58 10.64 2.06
N ALA A 98 -12.13 11.80 1.73
CA ALA A 98 -11.49 13.09 1.98
C ALA A 98 -11.25 13.37 3.48
N GLN A 99 -12.12 12.85 4.35
CA GLN A 99 -12.03 13.06 5.80
C GLN A 99 -10.92 12.24 6.48
N ALA A 100 -10.39 11.21 5.82
CA ALA A 100 -9.28 10.44 6.35
C ALA A 100 -7.95 11.19 6.20
N GLU A 101 -7.08 11.11 7.20
CA GLU A 101 -5.74 11.68 7.17
C GLU A 101 -4.74 10.63 6.72
N TYR A 102 -3.90 10.98 5.74
CA TYR A 102 -2.79 10.13 5.31
C TYR A 102 -1.60 10.30 6.25
N LEU A 103 -1.16 9.22 6.89
CA LEU A 103 -0.08 9.24 7.88
C LEU A 103 1.29 8.90 7.29
N GLY A 104 1.33 8.22 6.13
CA GLY A 104 2.57 7.91 5.44
C GLY A 104 2.52 6.59 4.66
N ALA A 105 3.60 6.33 3.91
CA ALA A 105 3.84 5.10 3.19
C ALA A 105 5.23 4.57 3.52
N GLU A 106 5.41 3.26 3.37
CA GLU A 106 6.67 2.56 3.60
C GLU A 106 7.23 2.80 5.02
N ILE A 107 6.33 2.93 6.02
CA ILE A 107 6.71 3.27 7.40
C ILE A 107 7.50 2.09 8.00
N PRO A 108 8.77 2.30 8.40
CA PRO A 108 9.61 1.22 8.90
C PRO A 108 9.23 0.79 10.32
N PHE A 109 9.43 -0.49 10.63
CA PHE A 109 9.33 -1.06 11.96
C PHE A 109 10.29 -2.25 12.14
N ASP A 110 10.44 -2.76 13.36
CA ASP A 110 11.24 -3.96 13.59
C ASP A 110 10.55 -5.18 12.97
N GLY A 111 11.08 -5.68 11.86
CA GLY A 111 10.46 -6.74 11.07
C GLY A 111 9.96 -6.32 9.68
N GLY A 112 10.11 -5.04 9.28
CA GLY A 112 9.89 -4.64 7.89
C GLY A 112 9.38 -3.20 7.72
N ARG A 113 8.41 -3.05 6.82
CA ARG A 113 7.70 -1.80 6.56
C ARG A 113 6.23 -2.09 6.30
N VAL A 114 5.37 -1.12 6.62
CA VAL A 114 3.95 -1.14 6.21
C VAL A 114 3.75 -0.27 4.97
N ASP A 115 2.89 -0.70 4.05
CA ASP A 115 2.79 -0.05 2.74
C ASP A 115 2.19 1.34 2.82
N LEU A 116 0.98 1.51 3.35
CA LEU A 116 0.35 2.81 3.61
C LEU A 116 -0.40 2.83 4.94
N VAL A 117 -0.52 4.00 5.55
CA VAL A 117 -1.22 4.19 6.83
C VAL A 117 -2.15 5.39 6.76
N TRP A 118 -3.36 5.22 7.30
CA TRP A 118 -4.40 6.25 7.35
C TRP A 118 -5.00 6.35 8.75
N SER A 119 -5.34 7.57 9.18
CA SER A 119 -6.27 7.81 10.29
C SER A 119 -7.66 8.07 9.72
N VAL A 120 -8.65 7.29 10.13
CA VAL A 120 -10.02 7.39 9.63
C VAL A 120 -10.95 7.82 10.77
N PRO A 121 -11.69 8.93 10.62
CA PRO A 121 -12.72 9.33 11.57
C PRO A 121 -13.73 8.20 11.85
N GLY A 122 -14.01 7.94 13.13
CA GLY A 122 -14.97 6.92 13.57
C GLY A 122 -14.47 5.47 13.53
N LEU A 123 -13.37 5.17 12.83
CA LEU A 123 -12.79 3.83 12.79
C LEU A 123 -11.45 3.73 13.54
N GLY A 124 -10.57 4.73 13.38
CA GLY A 124 -9.20 4.72 13.92
C GLY A 124 -8.14 4.56 12.83
N VAL A 125 -6.95 4.10 13.21
CA VAL A 125 -5.81 3.95 12.30
C VAL A 125 -5.87 2.61 11.58
N VAL A 126 -5.79 2.65 10.25
CA VAL A 126 -5.71 1.46 9.40
C VAL A 126 -4.37 1.41 8.67
N ILE A 127 -3.81 0.21 8.56
CA ILE A 127 -2.70 -0.09 7.67
C ILE A 127 -3.25 -0.72 6.41
N ASP A 128 -2.84 -0.22 5.25
CA ASP A 128 -3.10 -0.88 3.97
C ASP A 128 -1.88 -1.69 3.56
N GLU A 129 -2.10 -2.96 3.23
CA GLU A 129 -1.10 -3.85 2.64
C GLU A 129 -1.52 -4.16 1.19
N LEU A 130 -0.77 -3.64 0.23
CA LEU A 130 -1.07 -3.72 -1.19
C LEU A 130 -0.41 -4.96 -1.80
N LYS A 131 -1.20 -5.74 -2.54
CA LYS A 131 -0.67 -6.87 -3.32
C LYS A 131 -0.80 -6.62 -4.81
N THR A 132 0.35 -6.58 -5.48
CA THR A 132 0.49 -6.25 -6.91
C THR A 132 0.37 -7.47 -7.83
N THR A 133 0.46 -8.68 -7.27
CA THR A 133 0.39 -9.96 -8.00
C THR A 133 -1.06 -10.47 -8.12
N ALA A 134 -1.35 -11.19 -9.20
CA ALA A 134 -2.71 -11.68 -9.50
C ALA A 134 -3.12 -12.95 -8.72
N TRP A 135 -2.14 -13.69 -8.17
CA TRP A 135 -2.33 -15.04 -7.60
C TRP A 135 -2.70 -15.06 -6.12
N VAL A 136 -3.17 -13.94 -5.60
CA VAL A 136 -3.48 -13.80 -4.18
C VAL A 136 -4.85 -14.41 -3.89
N ARG A 137 -4.86 -15.54 -3.15
CA ARG A 137 -6.06 -16.17 -2.61
C ARG A 137 -5.83 -16.42 -1.11
N LEU A 138 -6.48 -15.63 -0.26
CA LEU A 138 -6.26 -15.69 1.18
C LEU A 138 -6.81 -16.96 1.83
N ASN A 139 -7.81 -17.60 1.22
CA ASN A 139 -8.41 -18.82 1.75
C ASN A 139 -7.54 -20.08 1.55
N VAL A 140 -6.32 -19.95 1.00
CA VAL A 140 -5.51 -21.10 0.56
C VAL A 140 -4.15 -21.18 1.25
N ASP A 141 -3.66 -20.11 1.90
CA ASP A 141 -2.28 -20.08 2.40
C ASP A 141 -2.15 -19.33 3.74
N ALA A 142 -1.99 -20.09 4.83
CA ALA A 142 -1.73 -19.55 6.17
C ALA A 142 -0.49 -18.65 6.22
N ALA A 143 0.50 -18.86 5.32
CA ALA A 143 1.67 -18.00 5.24
C ALA A 143 1.33 -16.59 4.71
N MET A 144 0.19 -16.42 4.02
CA MET A 144 -0.27 -15.09 3.58
C MET A 144 -0.83 -14.24 4.72
N LEU A 145 -1.25 -14.86 5.83
CA LEU A 145 -1.71 -14.14 7.02
C LEU A 145 -0.54 -13.77 7.94
N ALA A 146 0.59 -14.47 7.90
CA ALA A 146 1.73 -14.20 8.78
C ALA A 146 2.23 -12.75 8.69
N GLN A 147 2.29 -12.17 7.49
CA GLN A 147 2.73 -10.80 7.29
C GLN A 147 1.74 -9.76 7.86
N PRO A 148 0.43 -9.80 7.52
CA PRO A 148 -0.56 -8.96 8.19
C PRO A 148 -0.60 -9.09 9.72
N GLN A 149 -0.30 -10.27 10.28
CA GLN A 149 -0.23 -10.45 11.73
C GLN A 149 0.93 -9.65 12.35
N ARG A 150 2.10 -9.58 11.70
CA ARG A 150 3.21 -8.71 12.13
C ARG A 150 2.81 -7.24 12.11
N TYR A 151 2.08 -6.80 11.09
CA TYR A 151 1.60 -5.42 11.00
C TYR A 151 0.53 -5.10 12.03
N ARG A 152 -0.33 -6.08 12.36
CA ARG A 152 -1.30 -5.95 13.44
C ARG A 152 -0.60 -5.72 14.78
N GLN A 153 0.43 -6.51 15.07
CA GLN A 153 1.24 -6.32 16.27
C GLN A 153 1.90 -4.94 16.29
N PHE A 154 2.59 -4.57 15.22
CA PHE A 154 3.18 -3.23 15.08
C PHE A 154 2.15 -2.11 15.27
N GLY A 155 0.95 -2.26 14.67
CA GLY A 155 -0.11 -1.27 14.78
C GLY A 155 -0.65 -1.13 16.21
N ALA A 156 -0.87 -2.26 16.90
CA ALA A 156 -1.29 -2.28 18.29
C ALA A 156 -0.23 -1.64 19.21
N GLU A 157 1.06 -1.89 18.98
CA GLU A 157 2.15 -1.28 19.75
C GLU A 157 2.25 0.24 19.49
N LYS A 158 2.09 0.66 18.23
CA LYS A 158 2.28 2.07 17.83
C LYS A 158 1.10 2.98 18.13
N TRP A 159 -0.13 2.49 17.99
CA TRP A 159 -1.35 3.31 18.15
C TRP A 159 -2.29 2.82 19.26
N GLY A 160 -1.98 1.72 19.93
CA GLY A 160 -2.76 1.21 21.06
C GLY A 160 -4.22 0.95 20.66
N SER A 161 -5.16 1.41 21.50
CA SER A 161 -6.60 1.30 21.24
C SER A 161 -7.08 2.13 20.04
N GLY A 162 -6.25 3.03 19.51
CA GLY A 162 -6.56 3.77 18.28
C GLY A 162 -6.30 2.98 17.01
N PHE A 163 -5.67 1.81 17.08
CA PHE A 163 -5.46 0.94 15.93
C PHE A 163 -6.72 0.15 15.59
N ALA A 164 -7.21 0.27 14.36
CA ALA A 164 -8.40 -0.42 13.89
C ALA A 164 -8.08 -1.78 13.26
N GLY A 165 -6.99 -1.87 12.50
CA GLY A 165 -6.60 -3.10 11.82
C GLY A 165 -5.80 -2.91 10.54
N VAL A 166 -5.68 -4.00 9.78
CA VAL A 166 -4.95 -4.09 8.51
C VAL A 166 -5.93 -4.42 7.39
N ARG A 167 -5.96 -3.61 6.34
CA ARG A 167 -6.61 -3.95 5.07
C ARG A 167 -5.62 -4.65 4.16
N PHE A 168 -5.93 -5.88 3.82
CA PHE A 168 -5.17 -6.63 2.82
C PHE A 168 -5.83 -6.44 1.45
N LEU A 169 -5.10 -5.81 0.52
CA LEU A 169 -5.66 -5.22 -0.70
C LEU A 169 -5.00 -5.77 -1.97
N PRO A 170 -5.50 -6.89 -2.53
CA PRO A 170 -5.09 -7.35 -3.84
C PRO A 170 -5.61 -6.40 -4.92
N LEU A 171 -4.70 -5.72 -5.60
CA LEU A 171 -5.06 -4.70 -6.58
C LEU A 171 -5.63 -5.32 -7.87
N ARG A 172 -5.19 -6.54 -8.19
CA ARG A 172 -5.64 -7.29 -9.38
C ARG A 172 -6.82 -8.24 -9.11
N ASN A 173 -7.16 -8.49 -7.85
CA ASN A 173 -8.26 -9.39 -7.48
C ASN A 173 -9.06 -8.83 -6.29
N PRO A 174 -9.90 -7.82 -6.51
CA PRO A 174 -10.53 -7.09 -5.42
C PRO A 174 -11.51 -7.91 -4.57
N GLY A 175 -12.10 -8.99 -5.11
CA GLY A 175 -12.95 -9.89 -4.34
C GLY A 175 -12.22 -10.65 -3.22
N GLU A 176 -10.89 -10.65 -3.24
CA GLU A 176 -10.03 -11.23 -2.20
C GLU A 176 -9.57 -10.21 -1.16
N ALA A 177 -10.05 -8.97 -1.22
CA ALA A 177 -9.75 -7.99 -0.19
C ALA A 177 -10.29 -8.45 1.18
N ARG A 178 -9.50 -8.25 2.23
CA ARG A 178 -9.86 -8.56 3.61
C ARG A 178 -9.54 -7.39 4.53
N PHE A 179 -10.24 -7.35 5.65
CA PHE A 179 -9.89 -6.53 6.79
C PHE A 179 -9.59 -7.44 7.98
N ILE A 180 -8.45 -7.23 8.61
CA ILE A 180 -8.00 -7.94 9.79
C ILE A 180 -8.01 -6.93 10.93
N THR A 181 -8.99 -7.05 11.83
CA THR A 181 -9.15 -6.14 12.97
C THR A 181 -7.97 -6.21 13.94
N ALA A 182 -7.87 -5.24 14.85
CA ALA A 182 -6.83 -5.20 15.87
C ALA A 182 -6.79 -6.46 16.77
N ASP A 183 -7.94 -7.12 17.00
CA ASP A 183 -8.02 -8.39 17.75
C ASP A 183 -7.66 -9.63 16.88
N GLY A 184 -7.49 -9.46 15.57
CA GLY A 184 -7.17 -10.53 14.63
C GLY A 184 -8.33 -11.16 13.89
N THR A 185 -9.56 -10.71 14.15
CA THR A 185 -10.74 -11.18 13.39
C THR A 185 -10.59 -10.81 11.92
N VAL A 186 -10.90 -11.77 11.03
CA VAL A 186 -10.73 -11.59 9.58
C VAL A 186 -12.10 -11.49 8.92
N HIS A 187 -12.33 -10.39 8.22
CA HIS A 187 -13.55 -10.12 7.45
C HIS A 187 -13.23 -10.00 5.97
N ARG A 188 -14.20 -10.34 5.10
CA ARG A 188 -14.22 -9.77 3.75
C ARG A 188 -14.27 -8.25 3.88
N LEU A 189 -13.52 -7.53 3.04
CA LEU A 189 -13.44 -6.08 3.18
C LEU A 189 -14.84 -5.43 3.09
N ASP A 190 -15.67 -5.89 2.15
CA ASP A 190 -17.03 -5.39 1.92
C ASP A 190 -18.00 -5.65 3.09
N ASP A 191 -17.71 -6.65 3.93
CA ASP A 191 -18.54 -7.04 5.09
C ASP A 191 -17.98 -6.48 6.42
N SER A 192 -16.96 -5.61 6.33
CA SER A 192 -16.21 -5.14 7.49
C SER A 192 -16.52 -3.69 7.85
N PRO A 193 -16.17 -3.22 9.07
CA PRO A 193 -16.23 -1.81 9.42
C PRO A 193 -15.41 -0.90 8.48
N ALA A 194 -14.44 -1.47 7.76
CA ALA A 194 -13.59 -0.76 6.80
C ALA A 194 -14.15 -0.74 5.36
N ALA A 195 -15.35 -1.29 5.10
CA ALA A 195 -15.97 -1.33 3.78
C ALA A 195 -16.24 0.07 3.21
N ARG A 196 -16.71 0.99 4.07
CA ARG A 196 -17.21 2.32 3.69
C ARG A 196 -16.18 3.43 3.78
N LEU A 197 -14.90 3.07 3.83
CA LEU A 197 -13.84 4.07 3.98
C LEU A 197 -13.82 5.09 2.83
N ARG A 198 -14.38 4.78 1.66
CA ARG A 198 -14.52 5.72 0.54
C ARG A 198 -15.75 6.63 0.61
N ASP A 199 -16.80 6.21 1.30
CA ASP A 199 -18.12 6.86 1.23
C ASP A 199 -18.28 8.00 2.25
N ALA A 200 -17.31 8.16 3.16
CA ALA A 200 -17.24 9.30 4.08
C ALA A 200 -16.80 10.57 3.32
N ALA A 201 -17.74 11.15 2.57
CA ALA A 201 -17.69 12.51 2.05
C ALA A 201 -18.62 13.38 2.89
#